data_AF-A0A7S1X2W5-F1
#
_entry.id   AF-A0A7S1X2W5-F1
#
_cell.length_a   1.000
_cell.length_b   1.000
_cell.length_c   1.000
_cell.angle_alpha   90.00
_cell.angle_beta   90.00
_cell.angle_gamma   90.00
#
_symmetry.space_group_name_H-M   'P 1'
#
loop_
_entity.id
_entity.type
_entity.pdbx_description
1 polymer ?
#
loop_
_entity_poly.entity_id
_entity_poly.type
_entity_poly.pdbx_seq_one_letter_code
_entity_poly.pdbx_strand_id
1 'polypeptide(L)'
;AIRVRAEKGKRRQDFEFDAAFPPGTTQQDVFKEVEGLVRSCADGYNVCIFAYGQTGSGKTHTMEGPREDPGISVRALQTLFEMIAEDEQHSSVEASSGERRSIEVSMLEIYNEAVRDLLRLKGDVVSALDVSAMGPGQLAAGA
;
A
#
# COMPACT_ATOMS: atom_id res chain seq x y z
N ALA A 1 20.93 -2.32 7.02
CA ALA A 1 20.96 -3.75 6.67
C ALA A 1 21.24 -4.60 7.91
N ILE A 2 20.29 -5.46 8.27
CA ILE A 2 20.32 -6.46 9.35
C ILE A 2 20.55 -7.84 8.72
N ARG A 3 21.44 -8.63 9.32
CA ARG A 3 21.65 -10.04 8.93
C ARG A 3 20.77 -10.98 9.74
N VAL A 4 20.00 -11.80 9.05
CA VAL A 4 19.19 -12.88 9.63
C VAL A 4 19.80 -14.22 9.24
N ARG A 5 20.16 -15.03 10.24
CA ARG A 5 20.67 -16.39 10.03
C ARG A 5 19.53 -17.39 10.15
N ALA A 6 19.32 -18.19 9.12
CA ALA A 6 18.40 -19.33 9.14
C ALA A 6 19.18 -20.65 9.13
N GLU A 7 18.71 -21.63 9.90
CA GLU A 7 19.26 -22.97 9.94
C GLU A 7 18.20 -23.98 9.48
N LYS A 8 18.54 -24.79 8.47
CA LYS A 8 17.70 -25.91 8.02
C LYS A 8 18.53 -27.18 7.99
N GLY A 9 18.43 -27.98 9.05
CA GLY A 9 19.28 -29.15 9.26
C GLY A 9 20.75 -28.74 9.44
N LYS A 10 21.66 -29.27 8.61
CA LYS A 10 23.09 -28.91 8.64
C LYS A 10 23.45 -27.66 7.79
N ARG A 11 22.50 -27.10 7.03
CA ARG A 11 22.74 -25.91 6.22
C ARG A 11 22.42 -24.65 7.00
N ARG A 12 23.42 -23.77 7.11
CA ARG A 12 23.28 -22.39 7.57
C ARG A 12 23.21 -21.46 6.36
N GLN A 13 22.27 -20.54 6.37
CA GLN A 13 22.15 -19.51 5.35
C GLN A 13 21.94 -18.15 6.03
N ASP A 14 22.70 -17.16 5.60
CA ASP A 14 22.57 -15.78 6.06
C ASP A 14 21.83 -14.96 4.99
N PHE A 15 20.91 -14.10 5.43
CA PHE A 15 20.10 -13.20 4.60
C PHE A 15 20.29 -11.78 5.09
N GLU A 16 20.24 -10.80 4.19
CA GLU A 16 20.31 -9.38 4.53
C GLU A 16 19.00 -8.68 4.18
N PHE A 17 18.51 -7.87 5.12
CA PHE A 17 17.27 -7.10 4.99
C PHE A 17 17.47 -5.70 5.57
N ASP A 18 16.63 -4.73 5.23
CA ASP A 18 16.68 -3.41 5.89
C ASP A 18 16.20 -3.49 7.33
N ALA A 19 15.11 -4.23 7.57
CA ALA A 19 14.52 -4.52 8.87
C ALA A 19 14.13 -6.00 8.98
N ALA A 20 14.09 -6.53 10.21
CA ALA A 20 13.64 -7.89 10.50
C ALA A 20 12.77 -7.90 11.76
N PHE A 21 11.54 -8.42 11.64
CA PHE A 21 10.54 -8.39 12.71
C PHE A 21 10.39 -9.78 13.36
N PRO A 22 10.67 -9.93 14.67
CA PRO A 22 10.49 -11.21 15.37
C PRO A 22 9.00 -11.53 15.63
N PRO A 23 8.66 -12.81 15.91
CA PRO A 23 7.34 -13.19 16.37
C PRO A 23 6.99 -12.43 17.67
N GLY A 24 6.03 -11.51 17.60
CA GLY A 24 5.65 -10.62 18.71
C GLY A 24 5.67 -9.13 18.34
N THR A 25 6.25 -8.76 17.20
CA THR A 25 6.10 -7.41 16.66
C THR A 25 4.63 -7.12 16.35
N THR A 26 4.15 -5.94 16.76
CA THR A 26 2.77 -5.50 16.53
C THR A 26 2.57 -4.93 15.13
N GLN A 27 1.34 -4.84 14.65
CA GLN A 27 1.06 -4.21 13.35
C GLN A 27 1.43 -2.72 13.35
N GLN A 28 1.29 -2.05 14.49
CA GLN A 28 1.72 -0.67 14.67
C GLN A 28 3.23 -0.51 14.46
N ASP A 29 4.04 -1.43 14.97
CA ASP A 29 5.50 -1.36 14.84
C ASP A 29 5.94 -1.64 13.40
N VAL A 30 5.29 -2.59 12.72
CA VAL A 30 5.50 -2.82 11.28
C VAL A 30 5.11 -1.57 10.47
N PHE A 31 4.00 -0.92 10.80
CA PHE A 31 3.54 0.26 10.09
C PHE A 31 4.52 1.44 10.21
N LYS A 32 5.11 1.68 11.39
CA LYS A 32 6.09 2.76 11.60
C LYS A 32 7.26 2.71 10.62
N GLU A 33 7.70 1.52 10.23
CA GLU A 33 8.81 1.35 9.28
C GLU A 33 8.44 1.73 7.84
N VAL A 34 7.14 1.69 7.49
CA VAL A 34 6.64 2.04 6.15
C VAL A 34 5.89 3.37 6.10
N GLU A 35 5.62 3.99 7.25
CA GLU A 35 4.85 5.23 7.37
C GLU A 35 5.49 6.39 6.57
N GLY A 36 6.82 6.46 6.53
CA GLY A 36 7.53 7.45 5.71
C GLY A 36 7.25 7.31 4.21
N LEU A 37 7.02 6.08 3.72
CA LEU A 37 6.60 5.84 2.34
C LEU A 37 5.18 6.36 2.10
N VAL A 38 4.26 6.12 3.05
CA VAL A 38 2.89 6.63 2.96
C VAL A 38 2.87 8.16 2.90
N ARG A 39 3.68 8.83 3.72
CA ARG A 39 3.80 10.29 3.68
C ARG A 39 4.36 10.79 2.34
N SER A 40 5.30 10.05 1.75
CA SER A 40 5.86 10.38 0.43
C SER A 40 4.80 10.37 -0.68
N CYS A 41 3.71 9.60 -0.53
CA CYS A 41 2.58 9.65 -1.47
C CYS A 41 1.90 11.03 -1.49
N ALA A 42 1.79 11.69 -0.34
CA ALA A 42 1.20 13.02 -0.26
C ALA A 42 2.06 14.09 -0.93
N ASP A 43 3.38 13.86 -0.99
CA ASP A 43 4.35 14.71 -1.71
C ASP A 43 4.40 14.44 -3.22
N GLY A 44 3.53 13.56 -3.74
CA GLY A 44 3.41 13.27 -5.17
C GLY A 44 4.30 12.13 -5.67
N TYR A 45 4.87 11.31 -4.79
CA TYR A 45 5.63 10.12 -5.18
C TYR A 45 4.74 8.89 -5.33
N ASN A 46 5.02 8.08 -6.35
CA ASN A 46 4.38 6.77 -6.51
C ASN A 46 5.05 5.75 -5.59
N VAL A 47 4.26 5.13 -4.71
CA VAL A 47 4.74 4.12 -3.75
C VAL A 47 4.00 2.82 -3.95
N CYS A 48 4.70 1.70 -3.78
CA CYS A 48 4.12 0.38 -3.81
C CYS A 48 4.66 -0.48 -2.66
N ILE A 49 3.75 -1.12 -1.92
CA ILE A 49 4.08 -2.02 -0.82
C ILE A 49 3.53 -3.41 -1.15
N PHE A 50 4.43 -4.40 -1.20
CA PHE A 50 4.08 -5.79 -1.47
C PHE A 50 4.32 -6.67 -0.24
N ALA A 51 3.39 -7.58 0.01
CA ALA A 51 3.58 -8.69 0.95
C ALA A 51 3.84 -9.98 0.18
N TYR A 52 5.01 -10.59 0.38
CA TYR A 52 5.42 -11.82 -0.32
C TYR A 52 5.68 -12.97 0.66
N GLY A 53 5.33 -14.19 0.24
CA GLY A 53 5.55 -15.40 1.02
C GLY A 53 4.53 -16.51 0.71
N GLN A 54 4.76 -17.70 1.25
CA GLN A 54 3.84 -18.84 1.06
C GLN A 54 2.47 -18.63 1.74
N THR A 55 1.48 -19.44 1.40
CA THR A 55 0.20 -19.44 2.13
C THR A 55 0.41 -19.71 3.61
N GLY A 56 -0.26 -18.95 4.47
CA GLY A 56 -0.09 -19.00 5.92
C GLY A 56 1.10 -18.20 6.47
N SER A 57 1.92 -17.56 5.63
CA SER A 57 3.09 -16.78 6.09
C SER A 57 2.75 -15.40 6.66
N GLY A 58 1.46 -15.01 6.71
CA GLY A 58 1.04 -13.72 7.27
C GLY A 58 0.84 -12.58 6.27
N LYS A 59 0.90 -12.78 4.95
CA LYS A 59 0.72 -11.69 3.95
C LYS A 59 -0.54 -10.83 4.19
N THR A 60 -1.71 -11.46 4.29
CA THR A 60 -2.99 -10.78 4.55
C THR A 60 -3.02 -10.16 5.95
N HIS A 61 -2.43 -10.83 6.93
CA HIS A 61 -2.30 -10.28 8.29
C HIS A 61 -1.48 -8.98 8.27
N THR A 62 -0.34 -8.93 7.58
CA THR A 62 0.48 -7.72 7.49
C THR A 62 -0.22 -6.60 6.72
N MET A 63 -0.83 -6.90 5.57
CA MET A 63 -1.43 -5.87 4.71
C MET A 63 -2.76 -5.34 5.24
N GLU A 64 -3.70 -6.23 5.59
CA GLU A 64 -5.06 -5.86 6.01
C GLU A 64 -5.22 -5.88 7.53
N GLY A 65 -4.67 -6.91 8.18
CA GLY A 65 -4.76 -7.12 9.63
C GLY A 65 -6.16 -7.47 10.13
N PRO A 66 -6.27 -7.95 11.38
CA PRO A 66 -7.57 -8.07 12.06
C PRO A 66 -8.20 -6.69 12.30
N ARG A 67 -9.51 -6.65 12.57
CA ARG A 67 -10.23 -5.38 12.82
C ARG A 67 -9.73 -4.67 14.07
N GLU A 68 -9.32 -5.45 15.06
CA GLU A 68 -8.85 -4.98 16.36
C GLU A 68 -7.39 -4.48 16.31
N ASP A 69 -6.61 -4.94 15.33
CA ASP A 69 -5.24 -4.47 15.07
C ASP A 69 -5.01 -4.35 13.55
N PRO A 70 -5.46 -3.24 12.93
CA PRO A 70 -5.43 -3.08 11.48
C PRO A 70 -4.00 -3.13 10.93
N GLY A 71 -3.87 -3.59 9.69
CA GLY A 71 -2.60 -3.65 8.96
C GLY A 71 -2.23 -2.38 8.21
N ILE A 72 -1.27 -2.53 7.31
CA ILE A 72 -0.66 -1.42 6.56
C ILE A 72 -1.71 -0.63 5.75
N SER A 73 -2.63 -1.31 5.04
CA SER A 73 -3.56 -0.63 4.12
C SER A 73 -4.51 0.33 4.83
N VAL A 74 -5.13 -0.12 5.93
CA VAL A 74 -6.07 0.69 6.72
C VAL A 74 -5.34 1.84 7.40
N ARG A 75 -4.18 1.58 8.02
CA ARG A 75 -3.37 2.60 8.69
C ARG A 75 -2.84 3.63 7.70
N ALA A 76 -2.43 3.22 6.51
CA ALA A 76 -1.97 4.13 5.46
C ALA A 76 -3.10 5.08 5.03
N LEU A 77 -4.32 4.56 4.80
CA LEU A 77 -5.47 5.41 4.48
C LEU A 77 -5.80 6.38 5.62
N GLN A 78 -5.77 5.94 6.88
CA GLN A 78 -5.98 6.81 8.04
C GLN A 78 -4.97 7.95 8.06
N THR A 79 -3.67 7.65 7.91
CA THR A 79 -2.61 8.67 7.85
C THR A 79 -2.82 9.65 6.69
N LEU A 80 -3.20 9.17 5.51
CA LEU A 80 -3.48 10.07 4.37
C LEU A 80 -4.67 11.01 4.64
N PHE A 81 -5.74 10.51 5.25
CA PHE A 81 -6.88 11.35 5.63
C PHE A 81 -6.51 12.37 6.72
N GLU A 82 -5.72 11.97 7.72
CA GLU A 82 -5.21 12.85 8.78
C GLU A 82 -4.37 14.00 8.17
N MET A 83 -3.44 13.68 7.27
CA MET A 83 -2.61 14.70 6.60
C MET A 83 -3.42 15.72 5.79
N ILE A 84 -4.46 15.28 5.09
CA ILE A 84 -5.34 16.20 4.34
C ILE A 84 -6.10 17.12 5.32
N ALA A 85 -6.62 16.57 6.42
CA ALA A 85 -7.35 17.36 7.42
C ALA A 85 -6.45 18.39 8.13
N GLU A 86 -5.20 18.04 8.42
CA GLU A 86 -4.22 18.94 9.03
C GLU A 86 -3.88 20.13 8.11
N ASP A 87 -3.69 19.87 6.81
CA ASP A 87 -3.40 20.91 5.82
C ASP A 87 -4.59 21.86 5.61
N GLU A 88 -5.82 21.34 5.63
CA GLU A 88 -7.04 22.15 5.57
C GLU A 88 -7.14 23.11 6.78
N GLN A 89 -6.78 22.66 7.98
CA GLN A 89 -6.78 23.50 9.18
C GLN A 89 -5.71 24.61 9.15
N HIS A 90 -4.52 24.31 8.64
CA HIS A 90 -3.41 25.27 8.56
C HIS A 90 -3.54 26.29 7.41
N SER A 91 -4.24 25.94 6.33
CA SER A 91 -4.46 26.81 5.16
C SER A 91 -5.41 28.00 5.40
N SER A 92 -6.04 28.09 6.58
CA SER A 92 -6.97 29.18 6.92
C SER A 92 -6.28 30.51 7.27
N VAL A 93 -4.94 30.56 7.38
CA VAL A 93 -4.24 31.76 7.86
C VAL A 93 -3.48 32.51 6.75
N GLU A 94 -2.80 31.85 5.80
CA GLU A 94 -2.11 32.53 4.70
C GLU A 94 -1.99 31.61 3.47
N ALA A 95 -2.16 32.17 2.26
CA ALA A 95 -1.77 31.67 0.94
C ALA A 95 -2.90 31.30 -0.06
N SER A 96 -2.93 32.14 -1.10
CA SER A 96 -3.67 32.10 -2.35
C SER A 96 -3.22 30.99 -3.32
N SER A 97 -3.07 29.76 -2.84
CA SER A 97 -2.85 28.57 -3.69
C SER A 97 -3.64 27.39 -3.11
N GLY A 98 -4.96 27.45 -3.24
CA GLY A 98 -5.89 26.43 -2.75
C GLY A 98 -5.81 25.14 -3.56
N GLU A 99 -4.78 24.34 -3.32
CA GLU A 99 -4.62 23.04 -3.97
C GLU A 99 -5.48 22.01 -3.22
N ARG A 100 -6.70 21.81 -3.73
CA ARG A 100 -7.64 20.83 -3.17
C ARG A 100 -7.09 19.42 -3.43
N ARG A 101 -6.74 18.70 -2.37
CA ARG A 101 -6.37 17.28 -2.45
C ARG A 101 -7.62 16.41 -2.55
N SER A 102 -7.52 15.34 -3.33
CA SER A 102 -8.56 14.32 -3.44
C SER A 102 -7.94 12.94 -3.32
N ILE A 103 -8.62 12.03 -2.61
CA ILE A 103 -8.25 10.61 -2.53
C ILE A 103 -9.22 9.82 -3.40
N GLU A 104 -8.67 9.02 -4.30
CA GLU A 104 -9.40 8.01 -5.07
C GLU A 104 -8.87 6.62 -4.69
N VAL A 105 -9.77 5.65 -4.55
CA VAL A 105 -9.42 4.28 -4.16
C VAL A 105 -9.98 3.29 -5.18
N SER A 106 -9.12 2.42 -5.68
CA SER A 106 -9.47 1.29 -6.53
C SER A 106 -9.02 -0.02 -5.88
N MET A 107 -9.84 -1.07 -5.96
CA MET A 107 -9.48 -2.40 -5.45
C MET A 107 -9.66 -3.44 -6.55
N LEU A 108 -8.57 -4.10 -6.94
CA LEU A 108 -8.53 -5.03 -8.06
C LEU A 108 -7.99 -6.40 -7.60
N GLU A 109 -8.57 -7.47 -8.14
CA GLU A 109 -8.06 -8.84 -8.05
C GLU A 109 -7.48 -9.25 -9.41
N ILE A 110 -6.28 -9.84 -9.39
CA ILE A 110 -5.70 -10.52 -10.55
C ILE A 110 -5.71 -12.02 -10.26
N TYR A 111 -6.50 -12.77 -11.01
CA TYR A 111 -6.59 -14.22 -10.87
C TYR A 111 -6.55 -14.89 -12.24
N ASN A 112 -5.54 -15.73 -12.46
CA ASN A 112 -5.34 -16.44 -13.73
C ASN A 112 -5.35 -15.50 -14.94
N GLU A 113 -4.50 -14.46 -14.88
CA GLU A 113 -4.38 -13.40 -15.91
C GLU A 113 -5.66 -12.59 -16.16
N ALA A 114 -6.72 -12.77 -15.36
CA ALA A 114 -7.94 -11.99 -15.45
C ALA A 114 -7.98 -10.93 -14.33
N VAL A 115 -8.20 -9.67 -14.73
CA VAL A 115 -8.39 -8.55 -13.82
C VAL A 115 -9.86 -8.40 -13.47
N ARG A 116 -10.17 -8.27 -12.19
CA ARG A 116 -11.52 -8.10 -11.65
C ARG A 116 -11.55 -6.89 -10.71
N ASP A 117 -12.53 -6.03 -10.89
CA ASP A 117 -12.78 -4.92 -9.98
C ASP A 117 -13.66 -5.37 -8.82
N LEU A 118 -13.14 -5.22 -7.61
CA LEU A 118 -13.74 -5.67 -6.35
C LEU A 118 -14.71 -4.64 -5.75
N LEU A 119 -14.74 -3.41 -6.26
CA LEU A 119 -15.64 -2.34 -5.81
C LEU A 119 -16.89 -2.19 -6.68
N ARG A 120 -17.04 -2.98 -7.75
CA ARG A 120 -18.22 -2.94 -8.63
C ARG A 120 -19.51 -3.23 -7.86
N LEU A 121 -20.56 -2.49 -8.18
CA LEU A 121 -21.89 -2.72 -7.66
C LEU A 121 -22.62 -3.75 -8.53
N LYS A 122 -23.57 -4.45 -7.90
CA LYS A 122 -24.37 -5.47 -8.58
C LYS A 122 -25.28 -4.78 -9.62
N GLY A 123 -24.93 -4.90 -10.91
CA GLY A 123 -25.67 -4.28 -12.02
C GLY A 123 -24.78 -3.55 -13.03
N ASP A 124 -23.50 -3.36 -12.71
CA ASP A 124 -22.57 -2.70 -13.63
C ASP A 124 -22.28 -3.55 -14.87
N VAL A 125 -22.24 -2.89 -16.03
CA VAL A 125 -21.89 -3.53 -17.30
C VAL A 125 -20.44 -4.01 -17.25
N VAL A 126 -20.23 -5.30 -17.49
CA VAL A 126 -18.90 -5.91 -17.43
C VAL A 126 -18.13 -5.60 -18.71
N SER A 127 -17.23 -4.62 -18.64
CA SER A 127 -16.10 -4.53 -19.59
C SER A 127 -14.91 -5.32 -19.04
N ALA A 128 -14.16 -5.95 -19.94
CA ALA A 128 -12.85 -6.52 -19.63
C ALA A 128 -11.92 -5.38 -19.23
N LEU A 129 -11.22 -5.55 -18.11
CA LEU A 129 -10.20 -4.62 -17.64
C LEU A 129 -8.86 -5.05 -18.23
N ASP A 130 -8.14 -4.09 -18.81
CA ASP A 130 -6.79 -4.28 -19.34
C ASP A 130 -5.80 -3.42 -18.54
N VAL A 131 -4.59 -3.93 -18.33
CA VAL A 131 -3.56 -3.22 -17.57
C VAL A 131 -2.72 -2.41 -18.54
N SER A 132 -2.94 -1.10 -18.56
CA SER A 132 -2.09 -0.15 -19.27
C SER A 132 -1.17 0.55 -18.27
N ALA A 133 0.10 0.73 -18.65
CA ALA A 133 1.05 1.54 -17.87
C ALA A 133 0.68 3.04 -17.86
N MET A 134 -0.28 3.45 -18.68
CA MET A 134 -0.79 4.81 -18.79
C MET A 134 -2.17 4.91 -18.14
N GLY A 135 -2.41 6.02 -17.43
CA GLY A 135 -3.72 6.30 -16.84
C GLY A 135 -4.85 6.28 -17.88
N PRO A 136 -6.11 6.11 -17.44
CA PRO A 136 -7.26 6.05 -18.35
C PRO A 136 -7.27 7.27 -19.28
N GLY A 137 -7.19 7.03 -20.60
CA GLY A 137 -7.28 8.06 -21.64
C GLY A 137 -5.97 8.61 -22.20
N GLN A 138 -4.79 8.14 -21.76
CA GLN A 138 -3.52 8.54 -22.39
C GLN A 138 -3.11 7.53 -23.48
N LEU A 139 -3.30 7.93 -24.75
CA LEU A 139 -2.71 7.25 -25.90
C LEU A 139 -1.18 7.40 -25.82
N ALA A 140 -0.46 6.29 -25.97
CA ALA A 140 0.98 6.32 -26.14
C ALA A 140 1.31 7.24 -27.33
N ALA A 141 1.98 8.36 -27.07
CA ALA A 141 2.60 9.13 -28.14
C ALA A 141 3.59 8.19 -28.83
N GLY A 142 3.35 7.94 -30.12
CA GLY A 142 4.12 7.02 -30.93
C GLY A 142 5.61 7.36 -30.94
N ALA A 143 6.42 6.30 -31.10
CA ALA A 143 7.83 6.38 -31.45
C ALA A 143 8.07 7.14 -32.77
#